data_AF-A0A3R6X9D9-F1
#
_entry.id   AF-A0A3R6X9D9-F1
#
_cell.length_a   1.000
_cell.length_b   1.000
_cell.length_c   1.000
_cell.angle_alpha   90.00
_cell.angle_beta   90.00
_cell.angle_gamma   90.00
#
_symmetry.space_group_name_H-M   'P 1'
#
loop_
_entity.id
_entity.type
_entity.pdbx_description
1 polymer ?
#
loop_
_entity_poly.entity_id
_entity_poly.type
_entity_poly.pdbx_seq_one_letter_code
_entity_poly.pdbx_strand_id
1 'polypeptide(L)'
;MATKKATGVAAVRGTRDLWAKDLAAQQHVVSIMQSTCSRYGYSPVQTPMIESTDLYMRSLGTTSDIVSKEMYTFPDNSNNSLTLRPEGTAGIEYLGSNGPHIDIDVLAMANDVVNALGLDLTLHINTLGCVDSRKAYRSTLTAFLDPLKHELSADSQQ
;
A
#
# COMPACT_ATOMS: atom_id res chain seq x y z
N MET A 1 -6.60 -49.75 6.63
CA MET A 1 -6.51 -48.29 6.39
C MET A 1 -5.92 -47.64 7.62
N ALA A 2 -4.73 -47.06 7.52
CA ALA A 2 -4.14 -46.32 8.64
C ALA A 2 -4.82 -44.96 8.77
N THR A 3 -5.44 -44.71 9.92
CA THR A 3 -6.03 -43.43 10.30
C THR A 3 -4.92 -42.40 10.46
N LYS A 4 -4.84 -41.45 9.53
CA LYS A 4 -3.91 -40.31 9.62
C LYS A 4 -4.33 -39.47 10.83
N LYS A 5 -3.48 -39.41 11.86
CA LYS A 5 -3.69 -38.61 13.07
C LYS A 5 -3.96 -37.15 12.62
N ALA A 6 -5.09 -36.58 13.02
CA ALA A 6 -5.42 -35.21 12.69
C ALA A 6 -4.32 -34.28 13.23
N THR A 7 -3.54 -33.71 12.33
CA THR A 7 -2.57 -32.67 12.64
C THR A 7 -3.34 -31.44 13.10
N GLY A 8 -3.06 -30.95 14.30
CA GLY A 8 -3.70 -29.74 14.82
C GLY A 8 -3.59 -28.60 13.80
N VAL A 9 -4.70 -27.92 13.56
CA VAL A 9 -4.74 -26.76 12.66
C VAL A 9 -3.97 -25.62 13.32
N ALA A 10 -3.05 -25.01 12.57
CA ALA A 10 -2.26 -23.86 13.02
C ALA A 10 -2.54 -22.65 12.12
N ALA A 11 -2.21 -21.46 12.61
CA ALA A 11 -2.29 -20.24 11.82
C ALA A 11 -1.42 -20.32 10.57
N VAL A 12 -1.87 -19.66 9.49
CA VAL A 12 -1.09 -19.53 8.26
C VAL A 12 0.15 -18.70 8.54
N ARG A 13 1.31 -19.13 8.06
CA ARG A 13 2.56 -18.37 8.23
C ARG A 13 2.38 -16.96 7.68
N GLY A 14 2.71 -15.94 8.48
CA GLY A 14 2.52 -14.53 8.14
C GLY A 14 1.21 -13.93 8.65
N THR A 15 0.29 -14.74 9.19
CA THR A 15 -0.90 -14.27 9.90
C THR A 15 -0.77 -14.51 11.41
N ARG A 16 -1.53 -13.75 12.20
CA ARG A 16 -1.60 -13.91 13.66
C ARG A 16 -2.97 -13.52 14.17
N ASP A 17 -3.39 -14.15 15.26
CA ASP A 17 -4.54 -13.70 16.03
C ASP A 17 -4.17 -12.45 16.84
N LEU A 18 -5.07 -11.48 16.91
CA LEU A 18 -4.94 -10.33 17.80
C LEU A 18 -5.72 -10.61 19.09
N TRP A 19 -4.99 -10.88 20.16
CA TRP A 19 -5.59 -11.10 21.48
C TRP A 19 -5.95 -9.77 22.15
N ALA A 20 -6.69 -9.82 23.26
CA ALA A 20 -7.29 -8.64 23.88
C ALA A 20 -6.35 -7.43 24.03
N LYS A 21 -5.09 -7.64 24.44
CA LYS A 21 -4.09 -6.57 24.57
C LYS A 21 -3.70 -5.96 23.22
N ASP A 22 -3.43 -6.79 22.22
CA ASP A 22 -3.00 -6.34 20.90
C ASP A 22 -4.15 -5.68 20.14
N LEU A 23 -5.36 -6.24 20.27
CA LEU A 23 -6.58 -5.68 19.72
C LEU A 23 -6.88 -4.30 20.34
N ALA A 24 -6.74 -4.16 21.66
CA ALA A 24 -6.93 -2.88 22.34
C ALA A 24 -5.92 -1.81 21.85
N ALA A 25 -4.66 -2.19 21.66
CA ALA A 25 -3.65 -1.30 21.09
C ALA A 25 -4.00 -0.88 19.66
N GLN A 26 -4.42 -1.82 18.81
CA GLN A 26 -4.88 -1.53 17.44
C GLN A 26 -6.09 -0.58 17.44
N GLN A 27 -7.09 -0.84 18.28
CA GLN A 27 -8.28 0.00 18.39
C GLN A 27 -7.94 1.42 18.87
N HIS A 28 -6.98 1.56 19.78
CA HIS A 28 -6.52 2.87 20.23
C HIS A 28 -5.89 3.68 19.08
N VAL A 29 -5.03 3.05 18.28
CA VAL A 29 -4.43 3.69 17.09
C VAL A 29 -5.52 4.10 16.09
N VAL A 30 -6.43 3.18 15.76
CA VAL A 30 -7.54 3.45 14.83
C VAL A 30 -8.43 4.59 15.33
N SER A 31 -8.72 4.64 16.62
CA SER A 31 -9.52 5.70 17.23
C SER A 31 -8.85 7.08 17.10
N ILE A 32 -7.54 7.18 17.34
CA ILE A 32 -6.78 8.43 17.16
C ILE A 32 -6.80 8.87 15.70
N MET A 33 -6.57 7.94 14.77
CA MET A 33 -6.62 8.22 13.33
C MET A 33 -8.00 8.74 12.92
N GLN A 34 -9.06 8.02 13.27
CA GLN A 34 -10.44 8.41 12.95
C GLN A 34 -10.81 9.77 13.54
N SER A 35 -10.52 9.99 14.82
CA SER A 35 -10.79 11.26 15.49
C SER A 35 -10.04 12.42 14.82
N THR A 36 -8.78 12.21 14.46
CA THR A 36 -7.97 13.23 13.77
C THR A 36 -8.51 13.51 12.38
N CYS A 37 -8.74 12.49 11.56
CA CYS A 37 -9.29 12.64 10.21
C CYS A 37 -10.64 13.37 10.20
N SER A 38 -11.53 13.07 11.15
CA SER A 38 -12.82 13.77 11.26
C SER A 38 -12.68 15.26 11.57
N ARG A 39 -11.66 15.69 12.32
CA ARG A 39 -11.40 17.14 12.56
C ARG A 39 -10.96 17.88 11.30
N TYR A 40 -10.33 17.17 10.36
CA TYR A 40 -9.97 17.68 9.03
C TYR A 40 -11.14 17.58 8.02
N GLY A 41 -12.32 17.13 8.45
CA GLY A 41 -13.51 17.00 7.60
C GLY A 41 -13.54 15.73 6.73
N TYR A 42 -12.62 14.79 6.94
CA TYR A 42 -12.62 13.50 6.23
C TYR A 42 -13.67 12.56 6.83
N SER A 43 -14.31 11.79 5.95
CA SER A 43 -15.26 10.74 6.32
C SER A 43 -14.68 9.36 6.02
N PRO A 44 -14.95 8.35 6.86
CA PRO A 44 -14.46 7.01 6.62
C PRO A 44 -15.16 6.35 5.43
N VAL A 45 -14.41 5.56 4.67
CA VAL A 45 -14.94 4.65 3.64
C VAL A 45 -14.36 3.26 3.87
N GLN A 46 -15.20 2.23 3.70
CA GLN A 46 -14.78 0.83 3.75
C GLN A 46 -15.09 0.19 2.40
N THR A 47 -14.04 -0.20 1.69
CA THR A 47 -14.14 -0.92 0.42
C THR A 47 -14.03 -2.43 0.64
N PRO A 48 -14.44 -3.26 -0.34
CA PRO A 48 -14.22 -4.70 -0.31
C PRO A 48 -12.74 -5.10 -0.10
N MET A 49 -12.53 -6.24 0.54
CA MET A 49 -11.18 -6.84 0.70
C MET A 49 -10.75 -7.66 -0.51
N ILE A 50 -11.69 -7.98 -1.40
CA ILE A 50 -11.49 -8.75 -2.62
C ILE A 50 -11.99 -7.87 -3.76
N GLU A 51 -11.16 -7.71 -4.80
CA GLU A 51 -11.50 -6.94 -6.00
C GLU A 51 -11.08 -7.73 -7.25
N SER A 52 -11.54 -7.28 -8.42
CA SER A 52 -11.07 -7.82 -9.70
C SER A 52 -9.56 -7.62 -9.86
N THR A 53 -8.84 -8.66 -10.29
CA THR A 53 -7.39 -8.59 -10.51
C THR A 53 -6.99 -7.49 -11.51
N ASP A 54 -7.84 -7.21 -12.49
CA ASP A 54 -7.64 -6.16 -13.48
C ASP A 54 -7.49 -4.76 -12.87
N LEU A 55 -8.12 -4.51 -11.72
CA LEU A 55 -8.02 -3.24 -11.00
C LEU A 55 -6.57 -2.94 -10.62
N TYR A 56 -5.86 -3.93 -10.06
CA TYR A 56 -4.48 -3.77 -9.60
C TYR A 56 -3.48 -3.78 -10.75
N MET A 57 -3.68 -4.63 -11.77
CA MET A 57 -2.81 -4.66 -12.94
C MET A 57 -2.79 -3.33 -13.69
N ARG A 58 -3.93 -2.61 -13.75
CA ARG A 58 -4.03 -1.30 -14.38
C ARG A 58 -3.40 -0.19 -13.52
N SER A 59 -3.62 -0.21 -12.21
CA SER A 59 -3.20 0.86 -11.30
C SER A 59 -1.72 0.81 -10.94
N LEU A 60 -1.18 -0.38 -10.64
CA LEU A 60 0.19 -0.55 -10.15
C LEU A 60 1.22 -0.76 -11.28
N GLY A 61 0.75 -1.05 -12.50
CA GLY A 61 1.59 -1.41 -13.63
C GLY A 61 2.14 -2.84 -13.53
N THR A 62 2.28 -3.49 -14.69
CA THR A 62 2.64 -4.91 -14.76
C THR A 62 4.06 -5.23 -14.32
N THR A 63 4.93 -4.23 -14.17
CA THR A 63 6.33 -4.38 -13.76
C THR A 63 6.55 -4.20 -12.26
N SER A 64 5.50 -3.92 -11.48
CA SER A 64 5.62 -3.80 -10.02
C SER A 64 5.86 -5.19 -9.39
N ASP A 65 6.73 -5.27 -8.39
CA ASP A 65 6.92 -6.50 -7.61
C ASP A 65 5.61 -6.95 -6.95
N ILE A 66 4.74 -6.01 -6.56
CA ILE A 66 3.43 -6.29 -5.99
C ILE A 66 2.62 -7.15 -6.97
N VAL A 67 2.48 -6.68 -8.20
CA VAL A 67 1.68 -7.35 -9.25
C VAL A 67 2.33 -8.65 -9.70
N SER A 68 3.66 -8.71 -9.74
CA SER A 68 4.36 -9.88 -10.29
C SER A 68 4.57 -11.02 -9.29
N LYS A 69 4.65 -10.76 -7.98
CA LYS A 69 5.07 -11.77 -6.99
C LYS A 69 4.27 -11.79 -5.69
N GLU A 70 3.51 -10.74 -5.35
CA GLU A 70 2.94 -10.58 -4.01
C GLU A 70 1.40 -10.70 -3.95
N MET A 71 0.70 -10.60 -5.09
CA MET A 71 -0.76 -10.70 -5.11
C MET A 71 -1.25 -12.11 -4.80
N TYR A 72 -2.21 -12.20 -3.88
CA TYR A 72 -2.99 -13.42 -3.65
C TYR A 72 -4.21 -13.43 -4.58
N THR A 73 -4.03 -14.02 -5.77
CA THR A 73 -5.04 -14.12 -6.83
C THR A 73 -5.66 -15.52 -6.88
N PHE A 74 -6.98 -15.59 -7.03
CA PHE A 74 -7.74 -16.84 -7.10
C PHE A 74 -8.99 -16.69 -8.00
N PRO A 75 -9.46 -17.78 -8.63
CA PRO A 75 -10.70 -17.76 -9.41
C PRO A 75 -11.93 -17.79 -8.50
N ASP A 76 -13.00 -17.10 -8.90
CA ASP A 76 -14.33 -17.29 -8.30
C ASP A 76 -15.06 -18.51 -8.91
N ASN A 77 -16.30 -18.77 -8.47
CA ASN A 77 -17.11 -19.88 -8.99
C ASN A 77 -17.48 -19.75 -10.48
N SER A 78 -17.37 -18.55 -11.06
CA SER A 78 -17.59 -18.26 -12.47
C SER A 78 -16.28 -18.13 -13.24
N ASN A 79 -15.15 -18.51 -12.63
CA ASN A 79 -13.80 -18.43 -13.18
C ASN A 79 -13.32 -17.01 -13.48
N ASN A 80 -13.89 -15.99 -12.83
CA ASN A 80 -13.34 -14.62 -12.84
C ASN A 80 -12.10 -14.55 -11.95
N SER A 81 -11.10 -13.76 -12.36
CA SER A 81 -9.89 -13.55 -11.57
C SER A 81 -10.11 -12.49 -10.50
N LEU A 82 -10.05 -12.91 -9.23
CA LEU A 82 -10.17 -12.06 -8.05
C LEU A 82 -8.85 -12.03 -7.29
N THR A 83 -8.59 -10.93 -6.59
CA THR A 83 -7.36 -10.75 -5.81
C THR A 83 -7.70 -10.20 -4.42
N LEU A 84 -7.11 -10.79 -3.37
CA LEU A 84 -7.08 -10.15 -2.05
C LEU A 84 -6.32 -8.85 -2.20
N ARG A 85 -6.91 -7.74 -1.75
CA ARG A 85 -6.34 -6.41 -1.87
C ARG A 85 -4.88 -6.39 -1.35
N PRO A 86 -3.87 -6.18 -2.21
CA PRO A 86 -2.45 -6.27 -1.83
C PRO A 86 -1.96 -5.00 -1.13
N GLU A 87 -2.65 -3.89 -1.35
CA GLU A 87 -2.39 -2.60 -0.72
C GLU A 87 -3.71 -1.93 -0.30
N GLY A 88 -3.70 -1.23 0.83
CA GLY A 88 -4.75 -0.25 1.09
C GLY A 88 -4.45 1.00 0.25
N THR A 89 -4.91 1.02 -1.00
CA THR A 89 -4.95 2.25 -1.82
C THR A 89 -5.49 3.41 -0.94
N ALA A 90 -4.85 4.58 -1.01
CA ALA A 90 -4.27 5.30 0.13
C ALA A 90 -5.17 5.45 1.37
N GLY A 91 -4.55 5.37 2.56
CA GLY A 91 -5.25 5.48 3.84
C GLY A 91 -6.03 6.79 4.04
N ILE A 92 -5.75 7.81 3.23
CA ILE A 92 -6.43 9.11 3.14
C ILE A 92 -6.52 9.46 1.65
N GLU A 93 -7.71 9.79 1.16
CA GLU A 93 -7.93 10.19 -0.23
C GLU A 93 -8.77 11.48 -0.27
N TYR A 94 -8.35 12.43 -1.10
CA TYR A 94 -9.10 13.66 -1.37
C TYR A 94 -9.42 13.74 -2.86
N LEU A 95 -10.69 13.98 -3.19
CA LEU A 95 -11.17 14.09 -4.56
C LEU A 95 -11.76 15.49 -4.79
N GLY A 96 -11.38 16.15 -5.89
CA GLY A 96 -12.04 17.39 -6.34
C GLY A 96 -11.17 18.65 -6.40
N SER A 97 -9.89 18.59 -6.01
CA SER A 97 -8.93 19.70 -6.11
C SER A 97 -7.55 19.15 -6.41
N ASN A 98 -6.80 19.88 -7.24
CA ASN A 98 -5.41 19.57 -7.60
C ASN A 98 -4.44 20.63 -7.06
N GLY A 99 -4.89 21.46 -6.11
CA GLY A 99 -4.06 22.51 -5.54
C GLY A 99 -3.16 21.96 -4.43
N PRO A 100 -1.94 22.51 -4.26
CA PRO A 100 -0.97 22.02 -3.27
C PRO A 100 -1.41 22.20 -1.81
N HIS A 101 -2.49 22.95 -1.57
CA HIS A 101 -3.09 23.08 -0.24
C HIS A 101 -3.61 21.74 0.28
N ILE A 102 -4.12 20.88 -0.60
CA ILE A 102 -4.59 19.54 -0.21
C ILE A 102 -3.42 18.68 0.26
N ASP A 103 -2.29 18.71 -0.46
CA ASP A 103 -1.08 18.02 -0.04
C ASP A 103 -0.61 18.50 1.34
N ILE A 104 -0.63 19.81 1.59
CA ILE A 104 -0.28 20.40 2.89
C ILE A 104 -1.24 19.93 3.99
N ASP A 105 -2.54 19.91 3.73
CA ASP A 105 -3.55 19.46 4.70
C ASP A 105 -3.36 17.98 5.08
N VAL A 106 -3.08 17.12 4.09
CA VAL A 106 -2.80 15.70 4.33
C VAL A 106 -1.49 15.51 5.13
N LEU A 107 -0.45 16.28 4.83
CA LEU A 107 0.81 16.25 5.58
C LEU A 107 0.64 16.73 7.03
N ALA A 108 -0.11 17.81 7.24
CA ALA A 108 -0.43 18.32 8.57
C ALA A 108 -1.24 17.31 9.38
N MET A 109 -2.23 16.68 8.75
CA MET A 109 -3.04 15.62 9.37
C MET A 109 -2.18 14.41 9.76
N ALA A 110 -1.26 13.97 8.90
CA ALA A 110 -0.33 12.89 9.22
C ALA A 110 0.56 13.24 10.43
N ASN A 111 1.09 14.46 10.47
CA ASN A 111 1.85 14.96 11.62
C ASN A 111 1.01 14.96 12.91
N ASP A 112 -0.24 15.40 12.85
CA ASP A 112 -1.13 15.42 14.02
C ASP A 112 -1.44 14.02 14.54
N VAL A 113 -1.62 13.04 13.65
CA VAL A 113 -1.80 11.63 14.05
C VAL A 113 -0.57 11.11 14.77
N VAL A 114 0.63 11.33 14.22
CA VAL A 114 1.88 10.81 14.80
C VAL A 114 2.18 11.48 16.15
N ASN A 115 1.95 12.79 16.26
CA ASN A 115 2.06 13.52 17.52
C ASN A 115 1.04 13.04 18.56
N ALA A 116 -0.21 12.78 18.17
CA ALA A 116 -1.24 12.26 19.06
C ALA A 116 -0.92 10.84 19.58
N LEU A 117 -0.14 10.07 18.81
CA LEU A 117 0.40 8.77 19.23
C LEU A 117 1.65 8.88 20.10
N GLY A 118 2.19 10.09 20.30
CA GLY A 118 3.41 10.32 21.09
C GLY A 118 4.68 9.79 20.41
N LEU A 119 4.69 9.78 19.08
CA LEU A 119 5.80 9.29 18.27
C LEU A 119 6.54 10.45 17.61
N ASP A 120 7.83 10.25 17.35
CA ASP A 120 8.63 11.19 16.57
C ASP A 120 8.44 10.96 15.07
N LEU A 121 8.34 12.04 14.31
CA LEU A 121 8.18 12.02 12.85
C LEU A 121 9.36 12.72 12.18
N THR A 122 9.91 12.10 11.14
CA THR A 122 10.78 12.78 10.17
C THR A 122 10.10 12.73 8.81
N LEU A 123 9.85 13.90 8.21
CA LEU A 123 9.16 14.03 6.94
C LEU A 123 10.17 14.17 5.79
N HIS A 124 10.16 13.22 4.85
CA HIS A 124 10.92 13.29 3.61
C HIS A 124 9.98 13.66 2.46
N ILE A 125 10.17 14.83 1.85
CA ILE A 125 9.35 15.30 0.73
C ILE A 125 10.18 15.30 -0.55
N ASN A 126 9.56 14.84 -1.64
CA ASN A 126 10.09 14.94 -2.99
C ASN A 126 8.94 15.12 -3.99
N THR A 127 9.25 15.51 -5.23
CA THR A 127 8.31 15.48 -6.35
C THR A 127 8.88 14.66 -7.50
N LEU A 128 8.04 13.83 -8.11
CA LEU A 128 8.39 13.11 -9.34
C LEU A 128 8.17 13.98 -10.59
N GLY A 129 7.57 15.16 -10.44
CA GLY A 129 7.24 16.07 -11.53
C GLY A 129 6.07 15.58 -12.40
N CYS A 130 6.03 16.03 -13.65
CA CYS A 130 4.97 15.70 -14.61
C CYS A 130 5.34 14.51 -15.49
N VAL A 131 4.44 14.10 -16.38
CA VAL A 131 4.69 13.02 -17.34
C VAL A 131 5.92 13.30 -18.21
N ASP A 132 6.10 14.56 -18.65
CA ASP A 132 7.19 14.93 -19.55
C ASP A 132 8.54 14.98 -18.84
N SER A 133 8.59 15.54 -17.62
CA SER A 133 9.82 15.54 -16.82
C SER A 133 10.25 14.13 -16.45
N ARG A 134 9.31 13.23 -16.14
CA ARG A 134 9.60 11.82 -15.87
C ARG A 134 10.17 11.11 -17.09
N LYS A 135 9.62 11.35 -18.28
CA LYS A 135 10.17 10.79 -19.55
C LYS A 135 11.58 11.29 -19.81
N ALA A 136 11.82 12.59 -19.67
CA ALA A 136 13.15 13.18 -19.85
C ALA A 136 14.17 12.65 -18.83
N TYR A 137 13.77 12.56 -17.56
CA TYR A 137 14.60 12.00 -16.49
C TYR A 137 14.92 10.53 -16.76
N ARG A 138 13.94 9.70 -17.12
CA ARG A 138 14.15 8.29 -17.45
C ARG A 138 15.15 8.14 -18.61
N SER A 139 15.00 8.91 -19.68
CA SER A 139 15.94 8.88 -20.82
C SER A 139 17.37 9.20 -20.38
N THR A 140 17.53 10.22 -19.55
CA THR A 140 18.85 10.65 -19.05
C THR A 140 19.45 9.61 -18.11
N LEU A 141 18.64 9.07 -17.18
CA LEU A 141 19.07 8.06 -16.23
C LEU A 141 19.46 6.76 -16.93
N THR A 142 18.68 6.30 -17.90
CA THR A 142 19.03 5.11 -18.69
C THR A 142 20.34 5.32 -19.45
N ALA A 143 20.52 6.47 -20.12
CA ALA A 143 21.77 6.77 -20.83
C ALA A 143 22.98 6.81 -19.89
N PHE A 144 22.80 7.30 -18.66
CA PHE A 144 23.84 7.31 -17.63
C PHE A 144 24.17 5.90 -17.09
N LEU A 145 23.15 5.06 -16.88
CA LEU A 145 23.30 3.73 -16.30
C LEU A 145 23.72 2.66 -17.31
N ASP A 146 23.44 2.83 -18.60
CA ASP A 146 23.76 1.84 -19.65
C ASP A 146 25.24 1.38 -19.67
N PRO A 147 26.25 2.27 -19.57
CA PRO A 147 27.65 1.82 -19.48
C PRO A 147 27.96 1.06 -18.16
N LEU A 148 27.20 1.33 -17.10
CA LEU A 148 27.36 0.72 -15.77
C LEU A 148 26.50 -0.54 -15.59
N LYS A 149 25.81 -1.00 -16.63
CA LYS A 149 24.82 -2.09 -16.54
C LYS A 149 25.37 -3.37 -15.91
N HIS A 150 26.64 -3.67 -16.15
CA HIS A 150 27.33 -4.84 -15.61
C HIS A 150 27.56 -4.77 -14.08
N GLU A 151 27.50 -3.58 -13.48
CA GLU A 151 27.62 -3.35 -12.04
C GLU A 151 26.26 -3.38 -11.32
N LEU A 152 25.16 -3.35 -12.08
CA LEU A 152 23.81 -3.35 -11.53
C LEU A 152 23.35 -4.76 -11.10
N SER A 153 22.42 -4.82 -10.15
CA SER A 153 21.75 -6.07 -9.79
C SER A 153 20.94 -6.62 -10.98
N ALA A 154 20.69 -7.92 -10.99
CA ALA A 154 19.88 -8.56 -12.03
C ALA A 154 18.50 -7.92 -12.21
N ASP A 155 17.88 -7.44 -11.12
CA ASP A 155 16.59 -6.75 -11.15
C ASP A 155 16.68 -5.37 -11.82
N SER A 156 17.83 -4.70 -11.70
CA SER A 156 18.07 -3.36 -12.27
C SER A 156 18.68 -3.38 -13.68
N GLN A 157 18.91 -4.57 -14.25
CA GLN A 157 19.41 -4.75 -15.62
C GLN A 157 18.30 -4.90 -16.67
N GLN A 158 17.04 -5.06 -16.24
CA GLN A 158 15.87 -5.25 -17.10
C GLN A 158 15.34 -3.94 -17.68
#